data_AF-A0A800IR26-F1
#
_entry.id   AF-A0A800IR26-F1
#
_cell.length_a   1.000
_cell.length_b   1.000
_cell.length_c   1.000
_cell.angle_alpha   90.00
_cell.angle_beta   90.00
_cell.angle_gamma   90.00
#
_symmetry.space_group_name_H-M   'P 1'
#
loop_
_entity.id
_entity.type
_entity.pdbx_description
1 polymer ?
#
loop_
_entity_poly.entity_id
_entity_poly.type
_entity_poly.pdbx_seq_one_letter_code
_entity_poly.pdbx_strand_id
1 'polypeptide(L)'
;DYNDEITDPQNNNSLWPLVSDDAVAFATEPIADIDYYASYPSWPSFLDHIAVSTPLFDELTIGNIKTIRVDDYTGYSFYHNNISDHRPVIWSFSVEPVELAYGLVINEIMQNPAAVSDAAGEWIEITNISDETINLHNLILRDDGGEQHIISENVEVTPGSYIVLGAEDDFTLNGGVTVDYEYSGFTLSNLWDEVILEHPSGVILDEVHYDNGETFPDESGKSMMLMDPNLDNSLGDRWMVADVVYGAGDYGTPGSENYTNDCLPPGDMNGDGVLNVIDVVILANCVLAGTCESNCHSDLNGDGDYNVLDIITLVNCILGGNCGE
;
A
#
# COMPACT_ATOMS: atom_id res chain seq x y z
N ASP A 1 -21.38 -44.73 -8.48
CA ASP A 1 -21.46 -44.56 -7.02
C ASP A 1 -21.00 -45.82 -6.32
N TYR A 2 -19.78 -46.25 -6.56
CA TYR A 2 -19.11 -47.25 -5.71
C TYR A 2 -17.61 -46.90 -5.61
N ASN A 3 -17.25 -45.63 -5.91
CA ASN A 3 -15.87 -45.19 -6.09
C ASN A 3 -15.71 -43.68 -5.92
N ASP A 4 -16.59 -43.07 -5.17
CA ASP A 4 -16.77 -41.64 -4.97
C ASP A 4 -16.35 -41.18 -3.56
N GLU A 5 -15.93 -42.12 -2.70
CA GLU A 5 -15.32 -41.82 -1.41
C GLU A 5 -13.85 -41.47 -1.57
N ILE A 6 -13.42 -40.34 -1.01
CA ILE A 6 -12.00 -39.98 -0.97
C ILE A 6 -11.14 -40.97 -0.15
N THR A 7 -11.76 -41.75 0.74
CA THR A 7 -11.07 -42.76 1.57
C THR A 7 -10.96 -44.14 0.90
N ASP A 8 -11.57 -44.32 -0.29
CA ASP A 8 -11.45 -45.57 -1.03
C ASP A 8 -10.01 -45.85 -1.49
N PRO A 9 -9.59 -47.13 -1.57
CA PRO A 9 -8.30 -47.50 -2.13
C PRO A 9 -8.15 -47.03 -3.58
N GLN A 10 -6.94 -46.64 -3.99
CA GLN A 10 -6.60 -46.15 -5.34
C GLN A 10 -7.32 -46.85 -6.51
N ASN A 11 -7.32 -48.19 -6.54
CA ASN A 11 -7.89 -48.97 -7.64
C ASN A 11 -9.42 -48.84 -7.75
N ASN A 12 -10.07 -48.35 -6.69
CA ASN A 12 -11.50 -48.20 -6.54
C ASN A 12 -11.88 -46.74 -6.25
N ASN A 13 -10.99 -45.77 -6.42
CA ASN A 13 -11.27 -44.37 -6.10
C ASN A 13 -11.22 -43.53 -7.38
N SER A 14 -12.37 -43.05 -7.84
CA SER A 14 -12.48 -42.21 -9.04
C SER A 14 -11.89 -40.82 -8.87
N LEU A 15 -11.77 -40.37 -7.62
CA LEU A 15 -11.17 -39.10 -7.23
C LEU A 15 -9.66 -39.23 -7.00
N TRP A 16 -9.07 -40.43 -7.20
CA TRP A 16 -7.66 -40.68 -6.90
C TRP A 16 -6.70 -39.65 -7.51
N PRO A 17 -6.85 -39.18 -8.76
CA PRO A 17 -5.98 -38.13 -9.30
C PRO A 17 -5.93 -36.86 -8.44
N LEU A 18 -7.03 -36.50 -7.78
CA LEU A 18 -7.12 -35.36 -6.85
C LEU A 18 -6.62 -35.74 -5.46
N VAL A 19 -6.97 -36.93 -4.96
CA VAL A 19 -6.53 -37.42 -3.64
C VAL A 19 -5.00 -37.58 -3.58
N SER A 20 -4.37 -37.92 -4.70
CA SER A 20 -2.91 -38.08 -4.80
C SER A 20 -2.17 -36.81 -5.22
N ASP A 21 -2.86 -35.69 -5.42
CA ASP A 21 -2.25 -34.42 -5.84
C ASP A 21 -1.96 -33.55 -4.63
N ASP A 22 -0.68 -33.31 -4.35
CA ASP A 22 -0.25 -32.47 -3.23
C ASP A 22 -0.72 -31.01 -3.35
N ALA A 23 -1.22 -30.58 -4.53
CA ALA A 23 -1.80 -29.26 -4.74
C ALA A 23 -3.30 -29.17 -4.39
N VAL A 24 -3.93 -30.30 -4.05
CA VAL A 24 -5.36 -30.40 -3.71
C VAL A 24 -5.52 -31.10 -2.36
N ALA A 25 -6.40 -30.57 -1.52
CA ALA A 25 -6.80 -31.21 -0.28
C ALA A 25 -8.32 -31.20 -0.15
N PHE A 26 -8.87 -32.19 0.56
CA PHE A 26 -10.30 -32.27 0.81
C PHE A 26 -10.60 -31.82 2.23
N ALA A 27 -11.33 -30.71 2.40
CA ALA A 27 -11.74 -30.20 3.72
C ALA A 27 -12.58 -31.23 4.51
N THR A 28 -13.17 -32.20 3.81
CA THR A 28 -14.00 -33.27 4.35
C THR A 28 -13.24 -34.50 4.83
N GLU A 29 -11.94 -34.61 4.54
CA GLU A 29 -11.12 -35.76 4.93
C GLU A 29 -11.23 -36.12 6.43
N PRO A 30 -11.24 -35.17 7.39
CA PRO A 30 -11.34 -35.50 8.81
C PRO A 30 -12.67 -36.15 9.23
N ILE A 31 -13.72 -36.07 8.40
CA ILE A 31 -15.06 -36.56 8.71
C ILE A 31 -15.60 -37.60 7.72
N ALA A 32 -14.83 -37.94 6.68
CA ALA A 32 -15.28 -38.80 5.59
C ALA A 32 -15.65 -40.22 6.06
N ASP A 33 -14.88 -40.82 6.97
CA ASP A 33 -15.13 -42.16 7.51
C ASP A 33 -16.05 -42.19 8.75
N ILE A 34 -16.85 -41.14 8.96
CA ILE A 34 -17.71 -41.02 10.15
C ILE A 34 -19.19 -41.00 9.73
N ASP A 35 -19.91 -42.10 9.95
CA ASP A 35 -21.34 -42.28 9.62
C ASP A 35 -22.25 -41.12 10.06
N TYR A 36 -21.95 -40.51 11.21
CA TYR A 36 -22.71 -39.37 11.72
C TYR A 36 -22.70 -38.19 10.75
N TYR A 37 -21.58 -37.98 10.05
CA TYR A 37 -21.38 -36.92 9.07
C TYR A 37 -21.62 -37.37 7.63
N ALA A 38 -22.00 -38.63 7.35
CA ALA A 38 -22.31 -39.10 6.01
C ALA A 38 -23.22 -38.12 5.25
N SER A 39 -22.78 -37.69 4.06
CA SER A 39 -23.55 -36.81 3.19
C SER A 39 -24.68 -37.58 2.50
N TYR A 40 -24.52 -38.88 2.28
CA TYR A 40 -25.58 -39.79 1.86
C TYR A 40 -26.01 -40.69 3.03
N PRO A 41 -27.19 -40.46 3.65
CA PRO A 41 -27.55 -41.11 4.91
C PRO A 41 -28.20 -42.49 4.78
N SER A 42 -28.65 -42.87 3.58
CA SER A 42 -29.39 -44.13 3.38
C SER A 42 -28.48 -45.37 3.48
N TRP A 43 -27.23 -45.19 3.11
CA TRP A 43 -26.11 -46.09 3.33
C TRP A 43 -24.94 -45.18 3.71
N PRO A 44 -24.39 -45.24 4.94
CA PRO A 44 -23.42 -44.26 5.40
C PRO A 44 -22.24 -44.14 4.43
N SER A 45 -22.27 -43.07 3.65
CA SER A 45 -21.34 -42.75 2.58
C SER A 45 -21.18 -41.22 2.55
N PHE A 46 -19.96 -40.75 2.43
CA PHE A 46 -19.61 -39.35 2.31
C PHE A 46 -19.32 -39.05 0.83
N LEU A 47 -20.36 -38.75 0.06
CA LEU A 47 -20.26 -38.57 -1.39
C LEU A 47 -19.99 -37.13 -1.83
N ASP A 48 -20.32 -36.16 -0.97
CA ASP A 48 -20.24 -34.73 -1.29
C ASP A 48 -19.02 -34.10 -0.63
N HIS A 49 -18.01 -33.78 -1.42
CA HIS A 49 -16.74 -33.26 -0.89
C HIS A 49 -16.51 -31.79 -1.22
N ILE A 50 -15.71 -31.11 -0.39
CA ILE A 50 -15.16 -29.77 -0.67
C ILE A 50 -13.66 -29.96 -0.89
N ALA A 51 -13.22 -29.78 -2.14
CA ALA A 51 -11.81 -29.75 -2.50
C ALA A 51 -11.31 -28.30 -2.48
N VAL A 52 -10.11 -28.08 -1.98
CA VAL A 52 -9.43 -26.79 -1.93
C VAL A 52 -8.02 -26.90 -2.51
N SER A 53 -7.49 -25.80 -3.00
CA SER A 53 -6.11 -25.70 -3.49
C SER A 53 -5.16 -25.15 -2.44
N THR A 54 -3.86 -25.19 -2.73
CA THR A 54 -2.78 -24.75 -1.83
C THR A 54 -2.97 -23.39 -1.15
N PRO A 55 -3.57 -22.34 -1.75
CA PRO A 55 -3.75 -21.05 -1.06
C PRO A 55 -4.69 -21.10 0.14
N LEU A 56 -5.45 -22.18 0.32
CA LEU A 56 -6.39 -22.36 1.43
C LEU A 56 -5.95 -23.45 2.42
N PHE A 57 -4.71 -23.94 2.31
CA PHE A 57 -4.22 -25.04 3.15
C PHE A 57 -4.03 -24.61 4.61
N ASP A 58 -3.70 -23.35 4.86
CA ASP A 58 -3.60 -22.84 6.22
C ASP A 58 -4.99 -22.79 6.89
N GLU A 59 -6.01 -22.35 6.15
CA GLU A 59 -7.40 -22.32 6.59
C GLU A 59 -7.95 -23.72 6.87
N LEU A 60 -7.47 -24.77 6.19
CA LEU A 60 -7.87 -26.15 6.48
C LEU A 60 -7.54 -26.56 7.91
N THR A 61 -6.44 -26.05 8.46
CA THR A 61 -5.98 -26.41 9.81
C THR A 61 -6.79 -25.75 10.92
N ILE A 62 -7.36 -24.56 10.64
CA ILE A 62 -8.15 -23.78 11.60
C ILE A 62 -9.66 -23.86 11.35
N GLY A 63 -10.06 -24.37 10.19
CA GLY A 63 -11.45 -24.46 9.76
C GLY A 63 -12.26 -25.53 10.49
N ASN A 64 -13.58 -25.38 10.43
CA ASN A 64 -14.56 -26.32 10.93
C ASN A 64 -15.35 -26.91 9.75
N ILE A 65 -15.36 -28.24 9.64
CA ILE A 65 -16.13 -28.97 8.64
C ILE A 65 -17.26 -29.74 9.31
N LYS A 66 -18.45 -29.74 8.70
CA LYS A 66 -19.59 -30.55 9.12
C LYS A 66 -20.56 -30.81 7.99
N THR A 67 -21.42 -31.79 8.22
CA THR A 67 -22.59 -32.07 7.38
C THR A 67 -23.84 -31.48 8.03
N ILE A 68 -24.63 -30.74 7.26
CA ILE A 68 -25.88 -30.13 7.73
C ILE A 68 -26.99 -31.17 7.69
N ARG A 69 -27.37 -31.67 8.86
CA ARG A 69 -28.41 -32.71 9.03
C ARG A 69 -29.82 -32.11 9.10
N VAL A 70 -30.29 -31.51 8.01
CA VAL A 70 -31.64 -30.92 7.90
C VAL A 70 -32.73 -31.96 8.16
N ASP A 71 -32.45 -33.22 7.85
CA ASP A 71 -33.31 -34.36 8.09
C ASP A 71 -33.56 -34.66 9.58
N ASP A 72 -32.68 -34.25 10.49
CA ASP A 72 -32.92 -34.36 11.93
C ASP A 72 -34.09 -33.46 12.40
N TYR A 73 -34.44 -32.42 11.63
CA TYR A 73 -35.53 -31.49 11.94
C TYR A 73 -36.79 -31.74 11.10
N THR A 74 -36.63 -32.23 9.87
CA THR A 74 -37.74 -32.44 8.93
C THR A 74 -38.21 -33.89 8.89
N GLY A 75 -37.40 -34.82 9.40
CA GLY A 75 -37.58 -36.26 9.30
C GLY A 75 -36.97 -36.81 8.00
N TYR A 76 -36.12 -37.84 8.13
CA TYR A 76 -35.41 -38.47 7.01
C TYR A 76 -36.29 -38.75 5.79
N SER A 77 -37.45 -39.41 5.97
CA SER A 77 -38.33 -39.74 4.84
C SER A 77 -38.91 -38.51 4.15
N PHE A 78 -39.18 -37.42 4.89
CA PHE A 78 -39.66 -36.20 4.27
C PHE A 78 -38.55 -35.53 3.46
N TYR A 79 -37.37 -35.39 4.06
CA TYR A 79 -36.20 -34.78 3.43
C TYR A 79 -35.80 -35.55 2.15
N HIS A 80 -35.59 -36.87 2.26
CA HIS A 80 -35.23 -37.74 1.14
C HIS A 80 -36.27 -37.71 0.00
N ASN A 81 -37.57 -37.76 0.31
CA ASN A 81 -38.60 -37.86 -0.71
C ASN A 81 -38.97 -36.52 -1.37
N ASN A 82 -38.67 -35.38 -0.74
CA ASN A 82 -39.19 -34.08 -1.19
C ASN A 82 -38.12 -32.99 -1.35
N ILE A 83 -36.93 -33.15 -0.77
CA ILE A 83 -35.88 -32.12 -0.75
C ILE A 83 -34.63 -32.65 -1.46
N SER A 84 -33.94 -33.60 -0.85
CA SER A 84 -32.72 -34.20 -1.38
C SER A 84 -32.44 -35.50 -0.63
N ASP A 85 -31.79 -36.44 -1.30
CA ASP A 85 -31.22 -37.65 -0.75
C ASP A 85 -29.77 -37.46 -0.24
N HIS A 86 -29.20 -36.26 -0.45
CA HIS A 86 -27.88 -35.85 0.03
C HIS A 86 -28.01 -34.73 1.08
N ARG A 87 -27.10 -34.72 2.05
CA ARG A 87 -26.97 -33.69 3.07
C ARG A 87 -25.90 -32.70 2.65
N PRO A 88 -26.16 -31.39 2.73
CA PRO A 88 -25.17 -30.37 2.42
C PRO A 88 -23.95 -30.49 3.34
N VAL A 89 -22.78 -30.25 2.78
CA VAL A 89 -21.52 -30.16 3.52
C VAL A 89 -21.09 -28.71 3.60
N ILE A 90 -20.63 -28.28 4.77
CA ILE A 90 -20.19 -26.91 5.00
C ILE A 90 -18.82 -26.91 5.66
N TRP A 91 -17.93 -26.12 5.08
CA TRP A 91 -16.65 -25.76 5.64
C TRP A 91 -16.68 -24.27 5.99
N SER A 92 -16.23 -23.92 7.18
CA SER A 92 -16.17 -22.54 7.66
C SER A 92 -14.89 -22.31 8.42
N PHE A 93 -14.20 -21.21 8.16
CA PHE A 93 -13.02 -20.77 8.89
C PHE A 93 -13.18 -19.30 9.25
N SER A 94 -12.42 -18.84 10.26
CA SER A 94 -12.35 -17.42 10.59
C SER A 94 -11.48 -16.73 9.56
N VAL A 95 -11.93 -15.57 9.07
CA VAL A 95 -11.08 -14.64 8.34
C VAL A 95 -10.81 -13.46 9.27
N GLU A 96 -9.56 -13.05 9.38
CA GLU A 96 -9.20 -11.77 9.99
C GLU A 96 -9.35 -10.71 8.90
N PRO A 97 -10.39 -9.85 8.94
CA PRO A 97 -10.55 -8.82 7.94
C PRO A 97 -9.39 -7.83 8.09
N VAL A 98 -8.78 -7.48 6.97
CA VAL A 98 -8.03 -6.23 6.89
C VAL A 98 -9.09 -5.12 6.81
N GLU A 99 -9.06 -4.23 7.78
CA GLU A 99 -9.99 -3.10 7.81
C GLU A 99 -9.57 -2.10 6.73
N LEU A 100 -10.54 -1.66 5.92
CA LEU A 100 -10.26 -0.65 4.91
C LEU A 100 -10.02 0.69 5.61
N ALA A 101 -8.82 1.22 5.47
CA ALA A 101 -8.42 2.49 6.05
C ALA A 101 -8.22 3.56 4.96
N TYR A 102 -8.44 4.81 5.30
CA TYR A 102 -8.25 5.95 4.41
C TYR A 102 -7.35 6.98 5.10
N GLY A 103 -6.54 7.69 4.33
CA GLY A 103 -5.65 8.73 4.85
C GLY A 103 -4.20 8.28 5.04
N LEU A 104 -3.82 7.09 4.56
CA LEU A 104 -2.41 6.80 4.30
C LEU A 104 -1.98 7.59 3.05
N VAL A 105 -0.82 8.23 3.13
CA VAL A 105 -0.23 9.03 2.04
C VAL A 105 1.25 8.67 1.92
N ILE A 106 1.69 8.32 0.72
CA ILE A 106 3.09 8.20 0.33
C ILE A 106 3.68 9.60 0.33
N ASN A 107 4.57 9.86 1.28
CA ASN A 107 4.98 11.20 1.68
C ASN A 107 6.40 11.56 1.21
N GLU A 108 7.29 10.57 1.13
CA GLU A 108 8.68 10.76 0.73
C GLU A 108 9.20 9.46 0.11
N ILE A 109 10.00 9.57 -0.96
CA ILE A 109 10.55 8.42 -1.68
C ILE A 109 12.05 8.67 -1.91
N MET A 110 12.90 7.74 -1.46
CA MET A 110 14.31 7.69 -1.82
C MET A 110 14.52 6.59 -2.86
N GLN A 111 14.45 6.96 -4.13
CA GLN A 111 14.61 6.06 -5.27
C GLN A 111 16.05 5.93 -5.78
N ASN A 112 16.94 6.87 -5.42
CA ASN A 112 18.30 6.96 -5.98
C ASN A 112 19.33 7.35 -4.91
N PRO A 113 19.60 6.49 -3.90
CA PRO A 113 20.58 6.81 -2.86
C PRO A 113 22.01 6.89 -3.42
N ALA A 114 22.84 7.79 -2.86
CA ALA A 114 24.23 7.97 -3.31
C ALA A 114 25.27 7.63 -2.24
N ALA A 115 24.90 7.63 -0.96
CA ALA A 115 25.82 7.35 0.15
C ALA A 115 26.09 5.85 0.33
N VAL A 116 25.14 4.99 -0.06
CA VAL A 116 25.23 3.52 0.00
C VAL A 116 24.79 2.90 -1.32
N SER A 117 24.72 1.57 -1.41
CA SER A 117 24.19 0.93 -2.61
C SER A 117 22.69 1.16 -2.75
N ASP A 118 22.24 1.40 -3.99
CA ASP A 118 20.85 1.43 -4.45
C ASP A 118 19.93 0.49 -3.64
N ALA A 119 20.16 -0.83 -3.79
CA ALA A 119 19.37 -1.89 -3.17
C ALA A 119 19.36 -1.90 -1.62
N ALA A 120 20.15 -1.07 -0.94
CA ALA A 120 20.14 -0.94 0.52
C ALA A 120 19.67 0.44 0.99
N GLY A 121 19.82 1.48 0.17
CA GLY A 121 19.50 2.86 0.54
C GLY A 121 18.10 3.30 0.11
N GLU A 122 17.36 2.45 -0.61
CA GLU A 122 15.99 2.72 -1.05
C GLU A 122 14.99 2.58 0.10
N TRP A 123 14.05 3.53 0.15
CA TRP A 123 12.95 3.53 1.11
C TRP A 123 11.79 4.40 0.65
N ILE A 124 10.61 4.12 1.22
CA ILE A 124 9.36 4.86 1.05
C ILE A 124 8.86 5.25 2.43
N GLU A 125 8.42 6.48 2.59
CA GLU A 125 7.76 6.96 3.79
C GLU A 125 6.25 7.11 3.59
N ILE A 126 5.50 6.64 4.57
CA ILE A 126 4.05 6.75 4.64
C ILE A 126 3.68 7.59 5.85
N THR A 127 2.77 8.54 5.66
CA THR A 127 2.15 9.31 6.74
C THR A 127 0.64 9.03 6.82
N ASN A 128 0.05 9.29 7.98
CA ASN A 128 -1.38 9.13 8.21
C ASN A 128 -2.05 10.48 8.51
N ILE A 129 -2.84 10.97 7.56
CA ILE A 129 -3.59 12.24 7.65
C ILE A 129 -4.99 12.09 8.26
N SER A 130 -5.39 10.86 8.62
CA SER A 130 -6.67 10.59 9.30
C SER A 130 -6.58 10.82 10.82
N ASP A 131 -7.69 10.63 11.52
CA ASP A 131 -7.79 10.73 12.98
C ASP A 131 -7.72 9.38 13.72
N GLU A 132 -7.56 8.27 12.99
CA GLU A 132 -7.49 6.92 13.53
C GLU A 132 -6.12 6.28 13.30
N THR A 133 -5.67 5.40 14.19
CA THR A 133 -4.46 4.60 13.96
C THR A 133 -4.73 3.55 12.88
N ILE A 134 -3.87 3.50 11.86
CA ILE A 134 -3.98 2.56 10.76
C ILE A 134 -2.84 1.55 10.87
N ASN A 135 -3.14 0.25 10.78
CA ASN A 135 -2.13 -0.80 10.79
C ASN A 135 -1.88 -1.26 9.34
N LEU A 136 -0.62 -1.32 8.93
CA LEU A 136 -0.24 -1.72 7.59
C LEU A 136 -0.23 -3.25 7.37
N HIS A 137 -0.45 -4.04 8.43
CA HIS A 137 -0.46 -5.50 8.34
C HIS A 137 -1.43 -6.02 7.26
N ASN A 138 -0.91 -6.90 6.40
CA ASN A 138 -1.51 -7.46 5.19
C ASN A 138 -1.80 -6.46 4.06
N LEU A 139 -1.44 -5.18 4.17
CA LEU A 139 -1.42 -4.30 3.00
C LEU A 139 -0.32 -4.73 2.03
N ILE A 140 -0.52 -4.39 0.77
CA ILE A 140 0.33 -4.79 -0.35
C ILE A 140 1.03 -3.54 -0.87
N LEU A 141 2.36 -3.53 -0.83
CA LEU A 141 3.20 -2.59 -1.58
C LEU A 141 3.50 -3.24 -2.93
N ARG A 142 3.23 -2.57 -4.04
CA ARG A 142 3.48 -3.11 -5.39
C ARG A 142 3.75 -2.04 -6.42
N ASP A 143 4.22 -2.47 -7.58
CA ASP A 143 4.27 -1.69 -8.81
C ASP A 143 3.20 -2.21 -9.82
N ASP A 144 3.22 -1.69 -11.04
CA ASP A 144 2.47 -2.24 -12.17
C ASP A 144 3.29 -3.24 -13.02
N GLY A 145 4.60 -3.38 -12.75
CA GLY A 145 5.51 -4.36 -13.34
C GLY A 145 5.31 -5.81 -12.88
N GLY A 146 4.60 -6.01 -11.76
CA GLY A 146 4.26 -7.31 -11.18
C GLY A 146 5.07 -7.67 -9.93
N GLU A 147 5.87 -6.74 -9.43
CA GLU A 147 6.62 -6.81 -8.19
C GLU A 147 5.69 -6.42 -7.03
N GLN A 148 5.68 -7.24 -5.98
CA GLN A 148 4.81 -6.98 -4.84
C GLN A 148 5.42 -7.52 -3.55
N HIS A 149 5.08 -6.86 -2.45
CA HIS A 149 5.43 -7.23 -1.09
C HIS A 149 4.20 -7.10 -0.19
N ILE A 150 3.91 -8.15 0.59
CA ILE A 150 2.83 -8.13 1.58
C ILE A 150 3.45 -7.81 2.94
N ILE A 151 2.95 -6.76 3.58
CA ILE A 151 3.41 -6.36 4.91
C ILE A 151 2.96 -7.43 5.92
N SER A 152 3.90 -8.23 6.39
CA SER A 152 3.63 -9.47 7.14
C SER A 152 3.66 -9.31 8.66
N GLU A 153 3.87 -8.10 9.16
CA GLU A 153 3.83 -7.79 10.59
C GLU A 153 3.01 -6.54 10.89
N ASN A 154 2.78 -6.28 12.18
CA ASN A 154 2.01 -5.11 12.61
C ASN A 154 2.89 -3.86 12.57
N VAL A 155 2.48 -2.88 11.78
CA VAL A 155 3.12 -1.57 11.68
C VAL A 155 2.03 -0.52 11.87
N GLU A 156 1.99 0.10 13.04
CA GLU A 156 0.94 1.05 13.42
C GLU A 156 1.34 2.49 13.03
N VAL A 157 0.61 3.07 12.08
CA VAL A 157 0.73 4.48 11.68
C VAL A 157 -0.29 5.29 12.47
N THR A 158 0.17 5.99 13.51
CA THR A 158 -0.68 6.90 14.29
C THR A 158 -0.99 8.19 13.51
N PRO A 159 -2.07 8.93 13.84
CA PRO A 159 -2.36 10.22 13.22
C PRO A 159 -1.15 11.18 13.26
N GLY A 160 -0.71 11.64 12.09
CA GLY A 160 0.41 12.56 11.90
C GLY A 160 1.81 11.96 12.15
N SER A 161 1.95 10.64 12.31
CA SER A 161 3.27 9.99 12.34
C SER A 161 3.73 9.58 10.94
N TYR A 162 5.04 9.45 10.81
CA TYR A 162 5.74 9.06 9.58
C TYR A 162 6.40 7.70 9.82
N ILE A 163 6.18 6.75 8.91
CA ILE A 163 6.68 5.39 8.98
C ILE A 163 7.51 5.09 7.74
N VAL A 164 8.71 4.58 7.94
CA VAL A 164 9.67 4.29 6.87
C VAL A 164 9.67 2.80 6.54
N LEU A 165 9.28 2.46 5.31
CA LEU A 165 9.43 1.13 4.73
C LEU A 165 10.74 1.13 3.91
N GLY A 166 11.70 0.26 4.22
CA GLY A 166 13.02 0.26 3.59
C GLY A 166 13.42 -1.09 3.00
N ALA A 167 14.34 -1.08 2.03
CA ALA A 167 14.86 -2.30 1.41
C ALA A 167 15.89 -3.06 2.28
N GLU A 168 16.46 -2.39 3.29
CA GLU A 168 17.47 -2.94 4.21
C GLU A 168 17.32 -2.27 5.60
N ASP A 169 17.19 -3.08 6.66
CA ASP A 169 17.00 -2.59 8.04
C ASP A 169 18.32 -2.38 8.82
N ASP A 170 19.45 -2.94 8.37
CA ASP A 170 20.73 -2.72 9.02
C ASP A 170 21.15 -1.27 8.82
N PHE A 171 21.02 -0.49 9.91
CA PHE A 171 21.37 0.93 9.99
C PHE A 171 22.76 1.27 9.43
N THR A 172 23.70 0.32 9.42
CA THR A 172 25.05 0.54 8.89
C THR A 172 25.16 0.29 7.39
N LEU A 173 24.24 -0.48 6.81
CA LEU A 173 24.18 -0.81 5.39
C LEU A 173 23.25 0.13 4.61
N ASN A 174 22.15 0.56 5.23
CA ASN A 174 21.12 1.40 4.60
C ASN A 174 21.43 2.91 4.61
N GLY A 175 22.65 3.28 5.01
CA GLY A 175 23.05 4.69 5.04
C GLY A 175 22.59 5.45 6.28
N GLY A 176 22.16 4.76 7.34
CA GLY A 176 21.80 5.38 8.62
C GLY A 176 20.34 5.81 8.72
N VAL A 177 19.46 5.11 8.01
CA VAL A 177 18.00 5.27 8.09
C VAL A 177 17.45 4.36 9.19
N THR A 178 16.55 4.88 10.02
CA THR A 178 15.77 4.04 10.94
C THR A 178 14.56 3.52 10.16
N VAL A 179 14.59 2.24 9.79
CA VAL A 179 13.51 1.58 9.06
C VAL A 179 12.54 0.99 10.06
N ASP A 180 11.25 1.27 9.90
CA ASP A 180 10.17 0.71 10.71
C ASP A 180 9.74 -0.67 10.21
N TYR A 181 9.93 -0.93 8.92
CA TYR A 181 9.59 -2.19 8.28
C TYR A 181 10.48 -2.48 7.06
N GLU A 182 11.10 -3.66 7.02
CA GLU A 182 11.89 -4.11 5.87
C GLU A 182 11.00 -4.79 4.82
N TYR A 183 10.96 -4.26 3.60
CA TYR A 183 10.31 -4.91 2.46
C TYR A 183 11.31 -5.70 1.62
N SER A 184 10.81 -6.63 0.80
CA SER A 184 11.64 -7.43 -0.11
C SER A 184 10.90 -7.77 -1.39
N GLY A 185 11.62 -8.02 -2.49
CA GLY A 185 10.99 -8.41 -3.76
C GLY A 185 10.20 -7.30 -4.46
N PHE A 186 10.35 -6.07 -3.98
CA PHE A 186 9.92 -4.81 -4.56
C PHE A 186 11.17 -3.94 -4.71
N THR A 187 11.31 -3.21 -5.81
CA THR A 187 12.47 -2.36 -6.10
C THR A 187 12.03 -1.00 -6.59
N LEU A 188 12.80 0.05 -6.31
CA LEU A 188 12.55 1.38 -6.84
C LEU A 188 13.46 1.63 -8.04
N SER A 189 12.88 1.87 -9.19
CA SER A 189 13.60 2.29 -10.38
C SER A 189 14.10 3.71 -10.20
N ASN A 190 15.38 3.93 -10.54
CA ASN A 190 16.02 5.24 -10.63
C ASN A 190 15.44 6.17 -11.72
N LEU A 191 14.41 5.75 -12.45
CA LEU A 191 13.80 6.50 -13.56
C LEU A 191 12.28 6.57 -13.40
N TRP A 192 11.54 5.78 -14.17
CA TRP A 192 10.09 5.64 -14.03
C TRP A 192 9.78 4.46 -13.13
N ASP A 193 8.82 4.65 -12.23
CA ASP A 193 8.23 3.58 -11.44
C ASP A 193 6.88 3.97 -10.83
N GLU A 194 6.24 2.98 -10.24
CA GLU A 194 5.01 3.12 -9.48
C GLU A 194 5.17 2.59 -8.04
N VAL A 195 4.83 3.43 -7.07
CA VAL A 195 4.68 3.01 -5.67
C VAL A 195 3.19 2.96 -5.36
N ILE A 196 2.63 1.76 -5.24
CA ILE A 196 1.20 1.56 -5.01
C ILE A 196 0.99 0.84 -3.69
N LEU A 197 0.21 1.47 -2.80
CA LEU A 197 -0.26 0.86 -1.57
C LEU A 197 -1.69 0.35 -1.76
N GLU A 198 -1.88 -0.96 -1.68
CA GLU A 198 -3.12 -1.64 -2.00
C GLU A 198 -3.65 -2.47 -0.83
N HIS A 199 -4.96 -2.40 -0.62
CA HIS A 199 -5.68 -3.28 0.29
C HIS A 199 -5.94 -4.65 -0.36
N PRO A 200 -5.89 -5.80 0.36
CA PRO A 200 -6.10 -7.14 -0.21
C PRO A 200 -7.41 -7.39 -0.98
N SER A 201 -8.38 -6.49 -0.85
CA SER A 201 -9.60 -6.50 -1.68
C SER A 201 -9.39 -5.96 -3.10
N GLY A 202 -8.19 -5.46 -3.44
CA GLY A 202 -7.86 -4.77 -4.68
C GLY A 202 -8.21 -3.28 -4.68
N VAL A 203 -8.36 -2.65 -3.51
CA VAL A 203 -8.59 -1.20 -3.41
C VAL A 203 -7.25 -0.50 -3.24
N ILE A 204 -6.90 0.39 -4.16
CA ILE A 204 -5.74 1.27 -4.02
C ILE A 204 -6.04 2.28 -2.91
N LEU A 205 -5.17 2.31 -1.90
CA LEU A 205 -5.24 3.23 -0.78
C LEU A 205 -4.54 4.54 -1.12
N ASP A 206 -3.38 4.43 -1.76
CA ASP A 206 -2.63 5.55 -2.32
C ASP A 206 -1.64 5.06 -3.40
N GLU A 207 -1.25 5.93 -4.33
CA GLU A 207 -0.29 5.61 -5.39
C GLU A 207 0.50 6.83 -5.87
N VAL A 208 1.76 6.62 -6.23
CA VAL A 208 2.63 7.62 -6.86
C VAL A 208 3.29 7.01 -8.09
N HIS A 209 3.13 7.66 -9.23
CA HIS A 209 3.72 7.27 -10.52
C HIS A 209 4.78 8.31 -10.87
N TYR A 210 6.03 8.08 -10.48
CA TYR A 210 7.10 9.05 -10.69
C TYR A 210 7.85 8.81 -12.00
N ASP A 211 8.56 9.84 -12.46
CA ASP A 211 9.30 9.81 -13.71
C ASP A 211 10.77 10.22 -13.54
N ASN A 212 11.48 10.22 -14.66
CA ASN A 212 12.91 10.46 -14.76
C ASN A 212 13.32 11.96 -14.67
N GLY A 213 12.62 12.75 -13.85
CA GLY A 213 12.87 14.18 -13.73
C GLY A 213 12.08 15.06 -14.72
N GLU A 214 11.11 14.50 -15.45
CA GLU A 214 10.27 15.29 -16.38
C GLU A 214 9.21 16.08 -15.61
N THR A 215 8.56 15.44 -14.64
CA THR A 215 7.56 16.08 -13.77
C THR A 215 7.84 15.88 -12.28
N PHE A 216 8.48 14.76 -11.88
CA PHE A 216 8.84 14.50 -10.49
C PHE A 216 10.31 14.83 -10.22
N PRO A 217 10.70 15.14 -8.97
CA PRO A 217 12.10 15.34 -8.62
C PRO A 217 12.95 14.06 -8.79
N ASP A 218 14.07 14.17 -9.52
CA ASP A 218 15.00 13.06 -9.75
C ASP A 218 16.46 13.53 -9.58
N GLU A 219 16.93 13.59 -8.33
CA GLU A 219 18.32 13.91 -7.99
C GLU A 219 18.97 12.79 -7.18
N SER A 220 20.08 12.25 -7.68
CA SER A 220 20.84 11.21 -6.97
C SER A 220 21.34 11.69 -5.60
N GLY A 221 21.12 10.85 -4.60
CA GLY A 221 21.40 11.07 -3.19
C GLY A 221 20.33 11.89 -2.46
N LYS A 222 19.19 12.16 -3.08
CA LYS A 222 18.13 12.99 -2.50
C LYS A 222 16.77 12.37 -2.74
N SER A 223 15.97 12.30 -1.69
CA SER A 223 14.58 11.88 -1.80
C SER A 223 13.75 12.97 -2.48
N MET A 224 12.66 12.54 -3.11
CA MET A 224 11.54 13.39 -3.43
C MET A 224 10.59 13.42 -2.23
N MET A 225 10.18 14.62 -1.82
CA MET A 225 9.33 14.89 -0.66
C MET A 225 8.05 15.58 -1.10
N LEU A 226 6.89 15.08 -0.68
CA LEU A 226 5.63 15.78 -0.84
C LEU A 226 5.62 17.03 0.04
N MET A 227 5.27 18.19 -0.51
CA MET A 227 5.35 19.48 0.21
C MET A 227 4.37 19.58 1.39
N ASP A 228 3.18 19.01 1.25
CA ASP A 228 2.18 18.93 2.32
C ASP A 228 1.40 17.62 2.13
N PRO A 229 1.25 16.79 3.19
CA PRO A 229 0.50 15.52 3.13
C PRO A 229 -0.93 15.60 2.60
N ASN A 230 -1.54 16.79 2.56
CA ASN A 230 -2.89 17.02 2.04
C ASN A 230 -2.94 17.38 0.54
N LEU A 231 -1.79 17.50 -0.12
CA LEU A 231 -1.71 17.75 -1.55
C LEU A 231 -1.95 16.49 -2.38
N ASP A 232 -2.29 16.69 -3.65
CA ASP A 232 -2.41 15.61 -4.62
C ASP A 232 -1.02 15.10 -5.00
N ASN A 233 -0.63 13.97 -4.41
CA ASN A 233 0.67 13.34 -4.60
C ASN A 233 0.85 12.70 -5.99
N SER A 234 -0.19 12.65 -6.82
CA SER A 234 -0.10 12.24 -8.23
C SER A 234 0.49 13.32 -9.14
N LEU A 235 0.65 14.54 -8.65
CA LEU A 235 1.17 15.68 -9.40
C LEU A 235 2.61 16.00 -8.96
N GLY A 236 3.57 15.82 -9.88
CA GLY A 236 4.99 16.09 -9.60
C GLY A 236 5.31 17.52 -9.14
N ASP A 237 4.48 18.52 -9.49
CA ASP A 237 4.58 19.91 -9.02
C ASP A 237 4.29 20.08 -7.52
N ARG A 238 3.80 19.04 -6.84
CA ARG A 238 3.59 18.96 -5.38
C ARG A 238 4.77 18.36 -4.64
N TRP A 239 5.77 17.88 -5.36
CA TRP A 239 6.97 17.26 -4.82
C TRP A 239 8.16 18.21 -4.92
N MET A 240 9.08 18.10 -3.97
CA MET A 240 10.32 18.85 -3.93
C MET A 240 11.50 17.95 -3.61
N VAL A 241 12.69 18.36 -4.03
CA VAL A 241 13.94 17.68 -3.70
C VAL A 241 14.29 17.96 -2.24
N ALA A 242 14.69 16.92 -1.49
CA ALA A 242 15.21 17.09 -0.14
C ALA A 242 16.54 17.86 -0.06
N ASP A 243 16.67 18.71 0.95
CA ASP A 243 17.88 19.50 1.23
C ASP A 243 18.44 19.32 2.65
N VAL A 244 17.82 18.44 3.45
CA VAL A 244 18.27 18.07 4.79
C VAL A 244 19.15 16.82 4.72
N VAL A 245 20.42 16.94 5.14
CA VAL A 245 21.33 15.77 5.20
C VAL A 245 20.92 14.84 6.35
N TYR A 246 20.81 13.55 6.07
CA TYR A 246 20.67 12.50 7.07
C TYR A 246 21.79 11.44 6.97
N GLY A 247 21.89 10.62 8.01
CA GLY A 247 22.69 9.39 7.98
C GLY A 247 24.13 9.56 7.47
N ALA A 248 24.47 8.82 6.43
CA ALA A 248 25.80 8.77 5.82
C ALA A 248 26.09 9.89 4.81
N GLY A 249 25.12 10.74 4.47
CA GLY A 249 25.32 11.91 3.61
C GLY A 249 24.29 12.13 2.49
N ASP A 250 23.28 11.27 2.37
CA ASP A 250 22.11 11.51 1.50
C ASP A 250 21.17 12.56 2.12
N TYR A 251 20.20 13.03 1.36
CA TYR A 251 19.27 14.09 1.74
C TYR A 251 17.83 13.57 1.80
N GLY A 252 17.10 13.94 2.85
CA GLY A 252 15.75 13.48 3.14
C GLY A 252 15.37 13.70 4.60
N THR A 253 14.12 13.38 4.93
CA THR A 253 13.55 13.51 6.27
C THR A 253 12.97 12.20 6.83
N PRO A 254 13.63 11.03 6.66
CA PRO A 254 13.03 9.75 7.02
C PRO A 254 12.61 9.69 8.50
N GLY A 255 11.34 9.37 8.72
CA GLY A 255 10.68 9.28 10.03
C GLY A 255 10.32 10.64 10.63
N SER A 256 10.24 11.70 9.84
CA SER A 256 9.96 13.07 10.30
C SER A 256 9.13 13.85 9.28
N GLU A 257 8.55 14.97 9.72
CA GLU A 257 7.82 15.88 8.83
C GLU A 257 8.76 16.43 7.75
N ASN A 258 8.31 16.35 6.48
CA ASN A 258 8.99 16.96 5.36
C ASN A 258 9.16 18.46 5.62
N TYR A 259 10.40 18.92 5.59
CA TYR A 259 10.66 20.34 5.70
C TYR A 259 10.37 21.02 4.36
N THR A 260 9.33 21.84 4.30
CA THR A 260 9.24 22.84 3.25
C THR A 260 10.28 23.91 3.55
N ASN A 261 11.20 24.14 2.62
CA ASN A 261 12.01 25.35 2.67
C ASN A 261 11.06 26.56 2.86
N ASP A 262 11.47 27.58 3.62
CA ASP A 262 10.73 28.84 3.87
C ASP A 262 10.59 29.67 2.57
N CYS A 263 10.36 29.01 1.44
CA CYS A 263 10.53 29.44 0.07
C CYS A 263 9.43 28.91 -0.85
N LEU A 264 8.58 27.99 -0.36
CA LEU A 264 7.53 27.36 -1.14
C LEU A 264 6.15 27.64 -0.52
N PRO A 265 5.13 27.95 -1.34
CA PRO A 265 5.22 28.09 -2.80
C PRO A 265 5.95 29.39 -3.21
N PRO A 266 6.73 29.42 -4.32
CA PRO A 266 7.42 30.62 -4.76
C PRO A 266 6.42 31.77 -4.95
N GLY A 267 6.73 32.92 -4.37
CA GLY A 267 5.83 34.07 -4.36
C GLY A 267 4.90 34.14 -3.15
N ASP A 268 4.94 33.20 -2.21
CA ASP A 268 4.25 33.33 -0.92
C ASP A 268 5.04 34.25 0.01
N MET A 269 4.74 35.53 -0.07
CA MET A 269 5.57 36.55 0.56
C MET A 269 5.28 36.70 2.06
N ASN A 270 4.19 36.11 2.56
CA ASN A 270 3.82 36.13 3.96
C ASN A 270 3.86 34.74 4.65
N GLY A 271 4.14 33.68 3.90
CA GLY A 271 4.28 32.30 4.40
C GLY A 271 2.96 31.70 4.88
N ASP A 272 1.83 32.09 4.27
CA ASP A 272 0.49 31.58 4.65
C ASP A 272 -0.01 30.42 3.76
N GLY A 273 0.81 29.99 2.80
CA GLY A 273 0.54 28.92 1.85
C GLY A 273 -0.41 29.31 0.71
N VAL A 274 -0.90 30.55 0.65
CA VAL A 274 -1.93 30.99 -0.31
C VAL A 274 -1.48 32.18 -1.14
N LEU A 275 -1.15 31.93 -2.41
CA LEU A 275 -0.78 32.99 -3.35
C LEU A 275 -1.98 33.89 -3.72
N ASN A 276 -1.93 35.15 -3.28
CA ASN A 276 -2.98 36.12 -3.47
C ASN A 276 -2.46 37.57 -3.60
N VAL A 277 -3.38 38.53 -3.60
CA VAL A 277 -3.04 39.95 -3.79
C VAL A 277 -2.15 40.51 -2.67
N ILE A 278 -2.18 39.92 -1.48
CA ILE A 278 -1.33 40.29 -0.36
C ILE A 278 0.13 40.02 -0.71
N ASP A 279 0.43 38.90 -1.35
CA ASP A 279 1.78 38.54 -1.78
C ASP A 279 2.33 39.48 -2.83
N VAL A 280 1.50 39.82 -3.83
CA VAL A 280 1.82 40.82 -4.85
C VAL A 280 2.18 42.16 -4.21
N VAL A 281 1.44 42.57 -3.17
CA VAL A 281 1.71 43.82 -2.47
C VAL A 281 3.02 43.76 -1.69
N ILE A 282 3.33 42.64 -1.04
CA ILE A 282 4.59 42.49 -0.29
C ILE A 282 5.78 42.46 -1.25
N LEU A 283 5.70 41.70 -2.35
CA LEU A 283 6.71 41.65 -3.40
C LEU A 283 6.93 43.03 -4.04
N ALA A 284 5.86 43.72 -4.41
CA ALA A 284 5.97 45.08 -4.96
C ALA A 284 6.63 46.05 -3.98
N ASN A 285 6.31 45.97 -2.69
CA ASN A 285 6.93 46.81 -1.67
C ASN A 285 8.42 46.49 -1.47
N CYS A 286 8.81 45.21 -1.46
CA CYS A 286 10.22 44.85 -1.31
C CYS A 286 11.03 45.30 -2.54
N VAL A 287 10.49 45.14 -3.77
CA VAL A 287 11.15 45.54 -5.02
C VAL A 287 11.34 47.05 -5.04
N LEU A 288 10.31 47.82 -4.65
CA LEU A 288 10.38 49.28 -4.55
C LEU A 288 11.36 49.76 -3.47
N ALA A 289 11.48 49.02 -2.37
CA ALA A 289 12.36 49.36 -1.26
C ALA A 289 13.81 48.89 -1.46
N GLY A 290 14.06 47.98 -2.41
CA GLY A 290 15.36 47.31 -2.57
C GLY A 290 15.69 46.41 -1.39
N THR A 291 14.68 45.78 -0.78
CA THR A 291 14.84 44.96 0.44
C THR A 291 14.39 43.51 0.24
N CYS A 292 14.33 43.01 -1.01
CA CYS A 292 14.00 41.60 -1.28
C CYS A 292 15.18 40.64 -0.98
N GLU A 293 16.31 41.16 -0.51
CA GLU A 293 17.49 40.37 -0.19
C GLU A 293 17.19 39.38 0.95
N SER A 294 17.14 38.09 0.61
CA SER A 294 16.98 36.89 1.46
C SER A 294 15.65 36.15 1.44
N ASN A 295 14.67 36.55 0.63
CA ASN A 295 13.44 35.77 0.47
C ASN A 295 13.45 35.12 -0.92
N CYS A 296 13.85 33.86 -0.97
CA CYS A 296 13.70 32.93 -2.09
C CYS A 296 12.32 32.95 -2.77
N HIS A 297 11.26 33.44 -2.09
CA HIS A 297 9.95 33.73 -2.67
C HIS A 297 9.93 34.84 -3.73
N SER A 298 10.97 35.68 -3.81
CA SER A 298 10.92 36.96 -4.53
C SER A 298 11.43 36.90 -5.98
N ASP A 299 12.19 35.86 -6.34
CA ASP A 299 12.72 35.65 -7.69
C ASP A 299 11.88 34.56 -8.37
N LEU A 300 10.86 35.00 -9.10
CA LEU A 300 9.84 34.13 -9.68
C LEU A 300 10.18 33.71 -11.11
N ASN A 301 11.18 34.35 -11.74
CA ASN A 301 11.63 33.99 -13.09
C ASN A 301 13.03 33.33 -13.08
N GLY A 302 13.68 33.22 -11.91
CA GLY A 302 14.95 32.54 -11.71
C GLY A 302 16.15 33.28 -12.31
N ASP A 303 16.05 34.58 -12.56
CA ASP A 303 17.12 35.37 -13.17
C ASP A 303 18.12 35.96 -12.16
N GLY A 304 17.85 35.81 -10.87
CA GLY A 304 18.66 36.30 -9.76
C GLY A 304 18.46 37.78 -9.43
N ASP A 305 17.59 38.51 -10.14
CA ASP A 305 17.28 39.93 -9.95
C ASP A 305 15.82 40.13 -9.51
N TYR A 306 15.59 40.62 -8.29
CA TYR A 306 14.23 40.91 -7.80
C TYR A 306 13.65 42.19 -8.40
N ASN A 307 12.73 42.07 -9.36
CA ASN A 307 12.25 43.20 -10.14
C ASN A 307 10.77 43.11 -10.56
N VAL A 308 10.35 43.99 -11.48
CA VAL A 308 8.94 44.06 -11.92
C VAL A 308 8.50 42.82 -12.69
N LEU A 309 9.44 42.08 -13.27
CA LEU A 309 9.15 40.82 -13.96
C LEU A 309 8.62 39.76 -12.99
N ASP A 310 9.17 39.68 -11.78
CA ASP A 310 8.68 38.76 -10.74
C ASP A 310 7.25 39.09 -10.32
N ILE A 311 6.95 40.39 -10.13
CA ILE A 311 5.60 40.86 -9.82
C ILE A 311 4.62 40.46 -10.93
N ILE A 312 5.02 40.61 -12.19
CA ILE A 312 4.19 40.23 -13.34
C ILE A 312 3.97 38.71 -13.36
N THR A 313 4.99 37.91 -13.08
CA THR A 313 4.88 36.45 -12.98
C THR A 313 3.86 36.05 -11.91
N LEU A 314 3.97 36.62 -10.71
CA LEU A 314 3.04 36.34 -9.60
C LEU A 314 1.60 36.71 -9.96
N VAL A 315 1.40 37.92 -10.51
CA VAL A 315 0.06 38.40 -10.89
C VAL A 315 -0.53 37.52 -11.99
N ASN A 316 0.26 37.13 -12.98
CA ASN A 316 -0.22 36.28 -14.07
C ASN A 316 -0.64 34.91 -13.56
N CYS A 317 0.13 34.29 -12.65
CA CYS A 317 -0.24 32.98 -12.15
C CYS A 317 -1.47 33.06 -11.23
N ILE A 318 -1.59 34.10 -10.38
CA ILE A 318 -2.77 34.29 -9.52
C ILE A 318 -4.03 34.49 -10.38
N LEU A 319 -3.94 35.30 -11.45
CA LEU A 319 -5.05 35.53 -12.36
C LEU A 319 -5.35 34.33 -13.27
N GLY A 320 -4.33 33.54 -13.60
CA GLY A 320 -4.44 32.31 -14.37
C GLY A 320 -4.94 31.12 -13.55
N GLY A 321 -4.82 31.18 -12.22
CA GLY A 321 -5.09 30.06 -11.32
C GLY A 321 -4.07 28.94 -11.45
N ASN A 322 -2.86 29.25 -11.93
CA ASN A 322 -1.83 28.26 -12.30
C ASN A 322 -0.47 28.56 -11.65
N CYS A 323 -0.48 29.11 -10.44
CA CYS A 323 0.74 29.24 -9.67
C CYS A 323 1.24 27.85 -9.25
N GLY A 324 2.37 27.42 -9.83
CA GLY A 324 2.92 26.08 -9.66
C GLY A 324 2.99 25.24 -10.94
N GLU A 325 2.50 25.74 -12.09
CA GLU A 325 2.72 25.13 -13.42
C GLU A 325 4.05 25.54 -14.06
#